data_AF-A0A0A6P2C5-F1
#
_entry.id   AF-A0A0A6P2C5-F1
#
_cell.length_a   1.000
_cell.length_b   1.000
_cell.length_c   1.000
_cell.angle_alpha   90.00
_cell.angle_beta   90.00
_cell.angle_gamma   90.00
#
_symmetry.space_group_name_H-M   'P 1'
#
loop_
_entity.id
_entity.type
_entity.pdbx_description
1 polymer ?
#
loop_
_entity_poly.entity_id
_entity_poly.type
_entity_poly.pdbx_seq_one_letter_code
_entity_poly.pdbx_strand_id
1 'polypeptide(L)' 'MYDLLLFAIFPYVCIIIAILGSVWRYTNDRFSYSSLSSQFLETRQLFWGSVAWHYGILGVLMVHFVGFLIPESILW' A
#
# COMPACT_ATOMS: atom_id res chain seq x y z
N MET A 1 -22.57 17.22 -3.65
CA MET A 1 -23.58 16.16 -3.96
C MET A 1 -22.96 14.81 -4.29
N TYR A 2 -21.64 14.63 -4.21
CA TYR A 2 -20.98 13.32 -4.33
C TYR A 2 -20.30 12.86 -3.04
N ASP A 3 -20.44 13.64 -1.95
CA ASP A 3 -19.65 13.45 -0.74
C ASP A 3 -19.95 12.12 -0.04
N LEU A 4 -21.23 11.73 -0.02
CA LEU A 4 -21.65 10.40 0.47
C LEU A 4 -20.99 9.28 -0.33
N LEU A 5 -20.94 9.41 -1.65
CA LEU A 5 -20.35 8.40 -2.51
C LEU A 5 -18.83 8.33 -2.31
N LEU A 6 -18.13 9.46 -2.29
CA LEU A 6 -16.67 9.52 -2.24
C LEU A 6 -16.08 9.23 -0.86
N PHE A 7 -16.73 9.70 0.21
CA PHE A 7 -16.15 9.66 1.57
C PHE A 7 -16.84 8.66 2.50
N ALA A 8 -18.06 8.22 2.19
CA ALA A 8 -18.71 7.16 2.95
C ALA A 8 -18.67 5.82 2.21
N ILE A 9 -19.14 5.74 0.95
CA ILE A 9 -19.29 4.45 0.26
C ILE A 9 -17.95 3.93 -0.29
N PHE A 10 -17.26 4.75 -1.07
CA PHE A 10 -16.06 4.36 -1.81
C PHE A 10 -14.94 3.78 -0.92
N PRO A 11 -14.63 4.35 0.27
CA PRO A 11 -13.55 3.82 1.11
C PRO A 11 -13.82 2.39 1.59
N TYR A 12 -15.06 2.07 1.98
CA TYR A 12 -15.40 0.70 2.41
C TYR A 12 -15.34 -0.30 1.26
N VAL A 13 -15.79 0.09 0.06
CA VAL A 13 -15.68 -0.76 -1.14
C VAL A 13 -14.21 -1.05 -1.44
N CYS A 14 -13.34 -0.05 -1.40
CA CYS A 14 -11.90 -0.21 -1.59
C CYS A 14 -11.29 -1.18 -0.58
N ILE A 15 -11.62 -1.06 0.71
CA ILE A 15 -11.11 -1.96 1.76
C ILE A 15 -11.60 -3.39 1.55
N ILE A 16 -12.89 -3.58 1.25
CA ILE A 16 -13.47 -4.92 1.00
C ILE A 16 -12.76 -5.59 -0.18
N ILE A 17 -12.60 -4.88 -1.30
CA ILE A 17 -11.90 -5.41 -2.48
C ILE A 17 -10.43 -5.69 -2.15
N ALA A 18 -9.75 -4.80 -1.43
CA ALA A 18 -8.35 -4.99 -1.06
C ALA A 18 -8.15 -6.25 -0.21
N ILE A 19 -9.00 -6.49 0.78
CA ILE A 19 -8.90 -7.66 1.66
C ILE A 19 -9.29 -8.94 0.91
N LEU A 20 -10.51 -8.99 0.35
CA LEU A 20 -11.03 -10.20 -0.28
C LEU A 20 -10.22 -10.56 -1.53
N GLY A 21 -9.85 -9.57 -2.35
CA GLY A 21 -9.01 -9.77 -3.52
C GLY A 21 -7.63 -10.31 -3.16
N SER A 22 -7.02 -9.81 -2.09
CA SER A 22 -5.71 -10.30 -1.62
C SER A 22 -5.80 -11.74 -1.12
N VAL A 23 -6.82 -12.07 -0.32
CA VAL A 23 -7.05 -13.45 0.17
C VAL A 23 -7.32 -14.40 -1.01
N TRP A 24 -8.18 -14.00 -1.94
CA TRP A 24 -8.52 -14.80 -3.11
C TRP A 24 -7.28 -15.04 -3.99
N ARG A 25 -6.48 -14.01 -4.28
CA ARG A 25 -5.24 -14.16 -5.07
C ARG A 25 -4.25 -15.07 -4.36
N TYR A 26 -4.06 -14.90 -3.05
CA TYR A 26 -3.12 -15.74 -2.30
C TYR A 26 -3.51 -17.23 -2.26
N THR A 27 -4.81 -17.52 -2.28
CA THR A 27 -5.35 -18.88 -2.21
C THR A 27 -5.46 -19.56 -3.58
N ASN A 28 -5.84 -18.82 -4.64
CA ASN A 28 -6.13 -19.37 -5.96
C ASN A 28 -5.01 -19.15 -6.98
N ASP A 29 -4.20 -18.09 -6.83
CA ASP A 29 -3.12 -17.73 -7.75
C ASP A 29 -1.86 -17.29 -6.99
N ARG A 30 -1.31 -18.24 -6.22
CA ARG A 30 -0.11 -17.99 -5.42
C ARG A 30 1.12 -17.74 -6.28
N PHE A 31 1.19 -18.33 -7.48
CA PHE A 31 2.34 -18.18 -8.37
C PHE A 31 2.54 -16.73 -8.82
N SER A 32 1.45 -15.97 -9.00
CA SER A 32 1.57 -14.54 -9.32
C SER A 32 1.94 -13.67 -8.12
N TYR A 33 1.95 -14.18 -6.89
CA TYR A 33 2.27 -13.42 -5.67
C TYR A 33 3.79 -13.25 -5.51
N SER A 34 4.37 -12.31 -6.26
CA SER A 34 5.80 -11.96 -6.24
C SER A 34 6.00 -10.48 -6.51
N SER A 35 7.18 -9.94 -6.19
CA SER A 35 7.55 -8.55 -6.48
C SER A 35 7.80 -8.28 -7.96
N LEU A 36 7.89 -9.33 -8.80
CA LEU A 36 8.17 -9.23 -10.24
C LEU A 36 9.41 -8.35 -10.53
N SER A 37 10.50 -8.60 -9.81
CA SER A 37 11.72 -7.80 -9.90
C SER A 37 12.29 -7.77 -11.33
N SER A 38 12.48 -6.58 -11.86
CA SER A 38 13.19 -6.33 -13.13
C SER A 38 14.68 -6.03 -12.93
N GLN A 39 15.21 -6.18 -11.71
CA GLN A 39 16.60 -5.87 -11.39
C GLN A 39 17.60 -6.68 -12.20
N PHE A 40 17.22 -7.89 -12.63
CA PHE A 40 18.03 -8.71 -13.52
C PHE A 40 18.24 -8.06 -14.91
N LEU A 41 17.25 -7.31 -15.41
CA LEU A 41 17.31 -6.63 -16.71
C LEU A 41 18.08 -5.31 -16.63
N GLU A 42 17.93 -4.58 -15.51
CA GLU A 42 18.76 -3.43 -15.19
C GLU A 42 18.93 -3.30 -13.68
N THR A 43 20.16 -3.39 -13.20
CA THR A 43 20.53 -3.22 -11.79
C THR A 43 20.90 -1.78 -11.45
N ARG A 44 21.67 -1.08 -12.29
CA ARG A 44 22.34 0.17 -11.89
C ARG A 44 21.34 1.31 -11.68
N GLN A 45 20.52 1.61 -12.67
CA GLN A 45 19.49 2.64 -12.59
C GLN A 45 18.38 2.23 -11.63
N LEU A 46 18.00 0.95 -11.65
CA LEU A 46 16.93 0.43 -10.80
C LEU A 46 17.30 0.45 -9.33
N PHE A 47 18.56 0.23 -8.96
CA PHE A 47 19.00 0.34 -7.58
C PHE A 47 18.75 1.75 -7.03
N TRP A 48 19.23 2.77 -7.73
CA TRP A 48 19.09 4.16 -7.29
C TRP A 48 17.63 4.63 -7.26
N GLY A 49 16.82 4.21 -8.24
CA GLY A 49 15.39 4.50 -8.24
C GLY A 49 14.62 3.75 -7.14
N SER A 50 14.78 2.43 -7.09
CA SER A 50 14.02 1.55 -6.20
C SER A 50 14.36 1.79 -4.73
N VAL A 51 15.65 1.88 -4.37
CA VAL A 51 16.05 2.05 -2.97
C VAL A 51 15.59 3.40 -2.42
N ALA A 52 15.82 4.49 -3.17
CA ALA A 52 15.36 5.82 -2.76
C ALA A 52 13.83 5.88 -2.64
N TRP A 53 13.10 5.29 -3.59
CA TRP A 53 11.64 5.23 -3.56
C TRP A 53 11.13 4.43 -2.35
N HIS A 54 11.72 3.25 -2.05
CA HIS A 54 11.31 2.43 -0.91
C HIS A 54 11.55 3.16 0.42
N TYR A 55 12.70 3.81 0.62
CA TYR A 55 12.92 4.61 1.82
C TYR A 55 11.91 5.77 1.94
N GLY A 56 11.62 6.44 0.83
CA GLY A 56 10.61 7.50 0.80
C GLY A 56 9.22 7.01 1.16
N ILE A 57 8.71 5.98 0.46
CA ILE A 57 7.35 5.49 0.68
C ILE A 57 7.16 4.85 2.05
N LEU A 58 8.18 4.15 2.58
CA LEU A 58 8.10 3.60 3.93
C LEU A 58 8.06 4.71 4.98
N GLY A 59 8.85 5.77 4.82
CA GLY A 59 8.78 6.95 5.69
C GLY A 59 7.40 7.61 5.66
N VAL A 60 6.85 7.84 4.46
CA VAL A 60 5.51 8.42 4.28
C VAL A 60 4.43 7.52 4.91
N LEU A 61 4.50 6.21 4.68
CA LEU A 61 3.55 5.25 5.25
C LEU A 61 3.58 5.26 6.78
N MET A 62 4.78 5.32 7.38
CA MET A 62 4.94 5.42 8.82
C MET A 62 4.33 6.71 9.39
N VAL A 63 4.55 7.85 8.73
CA VAL A 63 3.92 9.13 9.14
C VAL A 63 2.39 9.03 9.05
N HIS A 64 1.84 8.42 8.01
CA HIS A 64 0.39 8.21 7.88
C HIS A 64 -0.14 7.30 9.00
N PHE A 65 0.56 6.21 9.32
CA PHE A 65 0.13 5.30 10.38
C PHE A 65 0.13 5.98 11.75
N VAL A 66 1.21 6.69 12.08
CA VAL A 66 1.31 7.45 13.33
C VAL A 66 0.23 8.53 13.39
N GLY A 67 0.06 9.32 12.33
CA GLY A 67 -0.87 10.45 12.31
C GLY A 67 -2.35 10.06 12.32
N PHE A 68 -2.72 8.91 11.75
CA PHE A 68 -4.13 8.50 11.64
C PHE A 68 -4.56 7.41 12.62
N LEU A 69 -3.65 6.52 13.03
CA LEU A 69 -4.02 5.36 13.86
C LEU A 69 -3.70 5.56 15.34
N ILE A 70 -2.76 6.44 15.68
CA ILE A 70 -2.42 6.69 17.08
C ILE A 70 -3.31 7.84 17.59
N PRO A 71 -4.09 7.62 18.67
CA PRO A 71 -4.96 8.65 19.21
C PRO A 71 -4.15 9.77 19.84
N GLU A 72 -4.72 10.97 19.78
CA GLU A 72 -4.11 12.21 20.28
C GLU A 72 -3.63 12.06 21.73
N SER A 73 -4.45 11.45 22.60
CA SER A 73 -4.14 11.24 24.01
C SER A 73 -2.86 10.45 24.31
N ILE A 74 -2.30 9.76 23.31
CA ILE A 74 -1.03 9.04 23.41
C ILE A 74 0.12 9.87 22.82
N LEU A 75 -0.14 10.70 21.81
CA LEU A 75 0.89 11.48 21.10
C LEU A 75 1.23 12.82 21.79
N TRP A 76 0.39 13.30 22.71
CA TRP A 76 0.60 14.48 23.55
C TRP A 76 -0.58 14.72 24.50
#